data_AF-A0A6C0CET4-F1
#
_entry.id   AF-A0A6C0CET4-F1
#
_cell.length_a   1.000
_cell.length_b   1.000
_cell.length_c   1.000
_cell.angle_alpha   90.00
_cell.angle_beta   90.00
_cell.angle_gamma   90.00
#
_symmetry.space_group_name_H-M   'P 1'
#
loop_
_entity.id
_entity.type
_entity.pdbx_description
1 polymer ?
#
loop_
_entity_poly.entity_id
_entity_poly.type
_entity_poly.pdbx_seq_one_letter_code
_entity_poly.pdbx_strand_id
1 'polypeptide(L)'
;MNNSVDDYIDICIGSNGSHYDVSKVIYEFTKDKFVYCGKNVWKYNSVIDERSYYLKNEITSNVINAFIQRAEYWDDKGIKELDINKSNDFKFKSSMLLKIANKLKDTKYLLCIIKELKQFFPYILDD
;
A
#
# COMPACT_ATOMS: atom_id res chain seq x y z
N MET A 1 -4.81 3.25 15.32
CA MET A 1 -4.03 2.80 14.14
C MET A 1 -2.94 1.88 14.63
N ASN A 2 -2.67 0.77 13.92
CA ASN A 2 -1.57 -0.13 14.27
C ASN A 2 -0.25 0.58 13.92
N ASN A 3 0.54 0.93 14.94
CA ASN A 3 1.79 1.68 14.78
C ASN A 3 2.75 1.04 13.75
N SER A 4 2.68 -0.27 13.51
CA SER A 4 3.59 -0.94 12.56
C SER A 4 3.27 -0.66 11.08
N VAL A 5 2.03 -0.33 10.71
CA VAL A 5 1.65 -0.12 9.30
C VAL A 5 2.08 1.27 8.82
N ASP A 6 1.94 2.26 9.69
CA ASP A 6 2.39 3.64 9.43
C ASP A 6 3.90 3.68 9.15
N ASP A 7 4.69 2.88 9.86
CA ASP A 7 6.13 2.77 9.64
C ASP A 7 6.43 2.24 8.22
N TYR A 8 5.73 1.21 7.75
CA TYR A 8 5.89 0.72 6.38
C TYR A 8 5.44 1.74 5.33
N ILE A 9 4.40 2.53 5.61
CA ILE A 9 3.97 3.62 4.73
C ILE A 9 5.04 4.71 4.65
N ASP A 10 5.66 5.08 5.78
CA ASP A 10 6.71 6.11 5.80
C ASP A 10 7.98 5.65 5.07
N ILE A 11 8.33 4.36 5.10
CA ILE A 11 9.43 3.79 4.30
C ILE A 11 9.22 4.06 2.81
N CYS A 12 7.98 4.00 2.32
CA CYS A 12 7.66 4.28 0.92
C CYS A 12 8.02 5.71 0.48
N ILE A 13 8.17 6.65 1.42
CA ILE A 13 8.62 8.01 1.12
C ILE A 13 10.09 7.99 0.70
N GLY A 14 10.94 7.32 1.50
CA GLY A 14 12.37 7.23 1.25
C GLY A 14 12.71 6.45 -0.02
N SER A 15 11.89 5.46 -0.37
CA SER A 15 12.08 4.66 -1.60
C SER A 15 11.37 5.23 -2.83
N ASN A 16 10.78 6.41 -2.72
CA ASN A 16 10.02 7.06 -3.79
C ASN A 16 8.88 6.17 -4.35
N GLY A 17 8.22 5.40 -3.48
CA GLY A 17 7.11 4.51 -3.84
C GLY A 17 7.56 3.33 -4.69
N SER A 18 8.68 2.71 -4.32
CA SER A 18 9.17 1.49 -4.98
C SER A 18 8.08 0.42 -5.01
N HIS A 19 8.05 -0.41 -6.06
CA HIS A 19 7.04 -1.48 -6.13
C HIS A 19 7.13 -2.42 -4.93
N TYR A 20 8.35 -2.75 -4.49
CA TYR A 20 8.59 -3.63 -3.35
C TYR A 20 7.98 -3.08 -2.06
N ASP A 21 8.27 -1.83 -1.69
CA ASP A 21 7.78 -1.26 -0.42
C ASP A 21 6.26 -1.06 -0.43
N VAL A 22 5.71 -0.60 -1.57
CA VAL A 22 4.26 -0.47 -1.73
C VAL A 22 3.58 -1.84 -1.64
N SER A 23 4.15 -2.87 -2.26
CA SER A 23 3.66 -4.25 -2.13
C SER A 23 3.78 -4.78 -0.71
N LYS A 24 4.83 -4.41 0.03
CA LYS A 24 4.98 -4.79 1.45
C LYS A 24 3.91 -4.16 2.32
N VAL A 25 3.57 -2.89 2.11
CA VAL A 25 2.42 -2.25 2.78
C VAL A 25 1.14 -3.02 2.48
N ILE A 26 0.85 -3.30 1.19
CA ILE A 26 -0.35 -4.06 0.80
C ILE A 26 -0.39 -5.44 1.46
N TYR A 27 0.76 -6.13 1.54
CA TYR A 27 0.85 -7.41 2.22
C TYR A 27 0.43 -7.30 3.69
N GLU A 28 0.89 -6.29 4.44
CA GLU A 28 0.49 -6.12 5.85
C GLU A 28 -1.02 -5.89 6.02
N PHE A 29 -1.72 -5.31 5.04
CA PHE A 29 -3.19 -5.19 5.05
C PHE A 29 -3.93 -6.47 4.67
N THR A 30 -3.29 -7.35 3.91
CA THR A 30 -3.96 -8.44 3.19
C THR A 30 -3.56 -9.84 3.66
N LYS A 31 -2.42 -9.98 4.35
CA LYS A 31 -1.79 -11.26 4.72
C LYS A 31 -2.71 -12.24 5.48
N ASP A 32 -3.66 -11.73 6.25
CA ASP A 32 -4.57 -12.56 7.05
C ASP A 32 -5.89 -12.87 6.34
N LYS A 33 -6.18 -12.21 5.21
CA LYS A 33 -7.45 -12.34 4.46
C LYS A 33 -7.30 -13.01 3.10
N PHE A 34 -6.11 -12.91 2.51
CA PHE A 34 -5.82 -13.36 1.16
C PHE A 34 -4.81 -14.48 1.16
N VAL A 35 -4.98 -15.42 0.22
CA VAL A 35 -4.02 -16.47 -0.08
C VAL A 35 -3.72 -16.44 -1.57
N TYR A 36 -2.45 -16.59 -1.94
CA TYR A 36 -2.05 -16.72 -3.34
C TYR A 36 -1.99 -18.20 -3.72
N CYS A 37 -2.77 -18.60 -4.72
CA CYS A 37 -2.92 -20.00 -5.15
C CYS A 37 -2.09 -20.34 -6.39
N GLY A 38 -1.19 -19.45 -6.82
CA GLY A 38 -0.45 -19.61 -8.08
C GLY A 38 -1.24 -19.21 -9.32
N LYS A 39 -0.57 -19.15 -10.49
CA LYS A 39 -1.17 -18.83 -11.80
C LYS A 39 -2.06 -17.56 -11.85
N ASN A 40 -1.76 -16.57 -11.00
CA ASN A 40 -2.52 -15.31 -10.83
C ASN A 40 -3.89 -15.46 -10.12
N VAL A 41 -4.13 -16.59 -9.49
CA VAL A 41 -5.36 -16.85 -8.73
C VAL A 41 -5.14 -16.48 -7.26
N TRP A 42 -6.11 -15.76 -6.70
CA TRP A 42 -6.15 -15.41 -5.29
C TRP A 42 -7.36 -16.08 -4.63
N LYS A 43 -7.32 -16.22 -3.31
CA LYS A 43 -8.45 -16.66 -2.50
C LYS A 43 -8.71 -15.64 -1.40
N TYR A 44 -9.95 -15.23 -1.23
CA TYR A 44 -10.40 -14.30 -0.18
C TYR A 44 -11.44 -14.99 0.69
N ASN A 45 -11.15 -15.23 1.97
CA ASN A 45 -12.07 -15.91 2.91
C ASN A 45 -12.77 -17.14 2.30
N SER A 46 -12.00 -18.03 1.68
CA SER A 46 -12.46 -19.25 1.00
C SER A 46 -13.07 -19.11 -0.39
N VAL A 47 -13.24 -17.90 -0.93
CA VAL A 47 -13.74 -17.65 -2.29
C VAL A 47 -12.56 -17.52 -3.25
N ILE A 48 -12.55 -18.30 -4.34
CA ILE A 48 -11.57 -18.20 -5.42
C ILE A 48 -11.84 -16.92 -6.22
N ASP A 49 -10.80 -16.13 -6.44
CA ASP A 49 -10.81 -14.86 -7.14
C ASP A 49 -9.77 -14.86 -8.28
N GLU A 50 -10.16 -15.44 -9.41
CA GLU A 50 -9.32 -15.57 -10.60
C GLU A 50 -8.97 -14.23 -11.27
N ARG A 51 -9.75 -13.17 -10.97
CA ARG A 51 -9.59 -11.83 -11.57
C ARG A 51 -9.02 -10.79 -10.60
N SER A 52 -8.71 -11.23 -9.38
CA SER A 52 -8.22 -10.38 -8.28
C SER A 52 -9.17 -9.22 -7.96
N TYR A 53 -10.49 -9.40 -8.12
CA TYR A 53 -11.49 -8.36 -7.85
C TYR A 53 -11.48 -7.92 -6.38
N TYR A 54 -11.50 -8.87 -5.45
CA TYR A 54 -11.52 -8.56 -4.02
C TYR A 54 -10.22 -7.91 -3.57
N LEU A 55 -9.08 -8.39 -4.09
CA LEU A 55 -7.78 -7.79 -3.80
C LEU A 55 -7.68 -6.35 -4.31
N LYS A 56 -8.12 -6.11 -5.55
CA LYS A 56 -8.17 -4.74 -6.11
C LYS A 56 -9.06 -3.84 -5.25
N ASN A 57 -10.23 -4.32 -4.85
CA ASN A 57 -11.14 -3.56 -3.99
C ASN A 57 -10.50 -3.22 -2.63
N GLU A 58 -9.86 -4.19 -1.98
CA GLU A 58 -9.15 -3.97 -0.70
C GLU A 58 -8.05 -2.91 -0.84
N ILE A 59 -7.28 -2.96 -1.93
CA ILE A 59 -6.24 -1.96 -2.21
C ILE A 59 -6.87 -0.58 -2.42
N THR A 60 -7.90 -0.48 -3.26
CA THR A 60 -8.51 0.81 -3.61
C THR A 60 -9.30 1.45 -2.46
N SER A 61 -9.86 0.64 -1.56
CA SER A 61 -10.66 1.13 -0.43
C SER A 61 -9.82 1.36 0.81
N ASN A 62 -9.00 0.39 1.22
CA ASN A 62 -8.34 0.44 2.53
C ASN A 62 -6.89 0.91 2.42
N VAL A 63 -6.11 0.36 1.49
CA VAL A 63 -4.68 0.72 1.38
C VAL A 63 -4.51 2.16 0.88
N ILE A 64 -5.22 2.55 -0.19
CA ILE A 64 -5.17 3.93 -0.69
C ILE A 64 -5.61 4.91 0.40
N ASN A 65 -6.69 4.60 1.14
CA ASN A 65 -7.15 5.46 2.22
C ASN A 65 -6.12 5.58 3.35
N ALA A 66 -5.39 4.51 3.68
CA ALA A 66 -4.32 4.56 4.67
C ALA A 66 -3.16 5.47 4.23
N PHE A 67 -2.74 5.42 2.95
CA PHE A 67 -1.76 6.37 2.40
C PHE A 67 -2.24 7.82 2.48
N ILE A 68 -3.53 8.06 2.19
CA ILE A 68 -4.13 9.41 2.29
C ILE A 68 -4.15 9.90 3.73
N GLN A 69 -4.64 9.09 4.68
CA GLN A 69 -4.67 9.44 6.09
C GLN A 69 -3.27 9.72 6.65
N ARG A 70 -2.27 8.93 6.24
CA ARG A 70 -0.88 9.18 6.63
C ARG A 70 -0.31 10.46 5.99
N ALA A 71 -0.73 10.80 4.78
CA ALA A 71 -0.38 12.08 4.16
C ALA A 71 -0.99 13.27 4.91
N GLU A 72 -2.26 13.18 5.29
CA GLU A 72 -2.96 14.20 6.08
C GLU A 72 -2.25 14.43 7.43
N TYR A 73 -1.81 13.35 8.10
CA TYR A 73 -1.01 13.45 9.31
C TYR A 73 0.27 14.29 9.13
N TRP A 74 1.01 14.06 8.04
CA TRP A 74 2.22 14.83 7.75
C TRP A 74 1.90 16.27 7.34
N ASP A 75 0.81 16.50 6.62
CA ASP A 75 0.37 17.85 6.26
C ASP A 75 -0.01 18.68 7.51
N ASP A 76 -0.81 18.09 8.40
CA ASP A 76 -1.19 18.68 9.69
C ASP A 76 0.03 19.03 10.55
N LYS A 77 1.05 18.17 10.56
CA LYS A 77 2.33 18.47 11.19
C LYS A 77 3.05 19.63 10.52
N GLY A 78 3.06 19.67 9.19
CA GLY A 78 3.67 20.75 8.41
C GLY A 78 3.02 22.11 8.66
N ILE A 79 1.70 22.16 8.84
CA ILE A 79 0.95 23.39 9.15
C ILE A 79 1.29 23.94 10.54
N LYS A 80 1.49 23.05 11.52
CA LYS A 80 1.74 23.42 12.92
C LYS A 80 3.22 23.71 13.23
N GLU A 81 4.12 23.37 12.31
CA GLU A 81 5.57 23.53 12.49
C GLU A 81 6.03 24.96 12.20
N LEU A 82 6.83 25.52 13.10
CA LEU A 82 7.35 26.89 13.01
C LEU A 82 8.66 26.95 12.22
N ASP A 83 9.45 25.88 12.27
CA ASP A 83 10.68 25.76 11.48
C ASP A 83 10.31 25.50 10.00
N ILE A 84 10.60 26.47 9.14
CA ILE A 84 10.26 26.42 7.71
C ILE A 84 10.88 25.18 7.03
N ASN A 85 12.10 24.79 7.40
CA ASN A 85 12.77 23.64 6.78
C ASN A 85 12.08 22.33 7.18
N LYS A 86 11.70 22.19 8.44
CA LYS A 86 10.93 21.01 8.92
C LYS A 86 9.51 20.99 8.35
N SER A 87 8.85 22.15 8.27
CA SER A 87 7.53 22.29 7.64
C SER A 87 7.58 21.83 6.18
N ASN A 88 8.62 22.23 5.43
CA ASN A 88 8.81 21.80 4.05
C ASN A 88 9.09 20.29 3.93
N ASP A 89 9.87 19.69 4.85
CA ASP A 89 10.07 18.23 4.89
C ASP A 89 8.75 17.48 5.11
N PHE A 90 7.92 17.94 6.05
CA PHE A 90 6.61 17.33 6.30
C PHE A 90 5.66 17.47 5.11
N LYS A 91 5.62 18.63 4.46
CA LYS A 91 4.84 18.84 3.22
C LYS A 91 5.34 17.94 2.08
N PHE A 92 6.65 17.75 1.96
CA PHE A 92 7.23 16.82 0.98
C PHE A 92 6.77 15.39 1.24
N LYS A 93 6.82 14.93 2.50
CA LYS A 93 6.32 13.61 2.93
C LYS A 93 4.85 13.41 2.55
N SER A 94 3.99 14.38 2.91
CA SER A 94 2.57 14.35 2.55
C SER A 94 2.37 14.24 1.03
N SER A 95 3.02 15.11 0.25
CA SER A 95 2.92 15.10 -1.21
C SER A 95 3.36 13.76 -1.82
N MET A 96 4.42 13.15 -1.27
CA MET A 96 4.93 11.88 -1.76
C MET A 96 3.92 10.74 -1.54
N LEU A 97 3.33 10.67 -0.36
CA LEU A 97 2.31 9.67 -0.04
C LEU A 97 1.04 9.84 -0.92
N LEU A 98 0.60 11.08 -1.16
CA LEU A 98 -0.52 11.35 -2.08
C LEU A 98 -0.21 10.94 -3.51
N LYS A 99 1.04 11.12 -3.98
CA LYS A 99 1.46 10.64 -5.31
C LYS A 99 1.39 9.12 -5.41
N ILE A 100 1.80 8.39 -4.37
CA ILE A 100 1.71 6.92 -4.32
C ILE A 100 0.25 6.49 -4.34
N ALA A 101 -0.58 7.09 -3.48
CA ALA A 101 -2.02 6.83 -3.43
C ALA A 101 -2.70 7.03 -4.78
N ASN A 102 -2.35 8.10 -5.50
CA ASN A 102 -2.88 8.36 -6.83
C ASN A 102 -2.36 7.38 -7.89
N LYS A 103 -1.08 6.99 -7.85
CA LYS A 103 -0.54 5.95 -8.73
C LYS A 103 -1.25 4.61 -8.55
N LEU A 104 -1.62 4.23 -7.33
CA LEU A 104 -2.36 2.99 -7.06
C LEU A 104 -3.76 2.96 -7.70
N LYS A 105 -4.33 4.11 -8.08
CA LYS A 105 -5.57 4.18 -8.86
C LYS A 105 -5.37 3.88 -10.34
N ASP A 106 -4.13 4.00 -10.86
CA ASP A 106 -3.82 3.63 -12.23
C ASP A 106 -3.82 2.11 -12.38
N THR A 107 -4.66 1.61 -13.29
CA THR A 107 -4.84 0.17 -13.49
C THR A 107 -3.55 -0.54 -13.88
N LYS A 108 -2.69 0.07 -14.70
CA LYS A 108 -1.44 -0.58 -15.16
C LYS A 108 -0.46 -0.69 -14.00
N TYR A 109 -0.27 0.39 -13.24
CA TYR A 109 0.57 0.38 -12.06
C TYR A 109 0.07 -0.61 -11.01
N LEU A 110 -1.25 -0.62 -10.73
CA LEU A 110 -1.86 -1.57 -9.79
C LEU A 110 -1.58 -3.03 -10.17
N LEU A 111 -1.65 -3.37 -11.46
CA LEU A 111 -1.32 -4.72 -11.93
C LEU A 111 0.17 -5.08 -11.72
N CYS A 112 1.09 -4.12 -11.91
CA CYS A 112 2.50 -4.32 -11.60
C CYS A 112 2.70 -4.59 -10.10
N ILE A 113 2.03 -3.82 -9.24
CA ILE A 113 2.09 -3.98 -7.79
C ILE A 113 1.50 -5.34 -7.35
N ILE A 114 0.38 -5.77 -7.92
CA ILE A 114 -0.19 -7.10 -7.65
C ILE A 114 0.75 -8.22 -8.10
N LYS A 115 1.52 -8.02 -9.19
CA LYS A 115 2.53 -8.98 -9.61
C LYS A 115 3.68 -9.07 -8.61
N GLU A 116 4.18 -7.92 -8.15
CA GLU A 116 5.25 -7.82 -7.16
C GLU A 116 4.81 -8.36 -5.78
N LEU A 117 3.55 -8.15 -5.40
CA LEU A 117 2.96 -8.58 -4.12
C LEU A 117 3.06 -10.09 -3.88
N LYS A 118 3.01 -10.90 -4.94
CA LYS A 118 3.00 -12.37 -4.85
C LYS A 118 4.20 -12.92 -4.09
N GLN A 119 5.36 -12.26 -4.16
CA GLN A 119 6.58 -12.73 -3.51
C GLN A 119 6.47 -12.81 -1.99
N PHE A 120 5.52 -12.07 -1.40
CA PHE A 120 5.31 -12.04 0.05
C PHE A 120 4.35 -13.13 0.54
N PHE A 121 3.64 -13.80 -0.36
CA PHE A 121 2.74 -14.90 0.00
C PHE A 121 3.45 -16.24 -0.18
N PRO A 122 3.39 -17.15 0.81
CA PRO A 122 3.92 -18.49 0.65
C PRO A 122 3.20 -19.16 -0.53
N TYR A 123 3.96 -19.82 -1.38
CA TYR A 123 3.40 -20.61 -2.47
C TYR A 123 2.80 -21.89 -1.88
N ILE A 124 1.47 -21.94 -1.77
CA ILE A 124 0.77 -23.16 -1.39
C ILE A 124 0.47 -23.91 -2.69
N LEU A 125 1.21 -24.99 -2.93
CA LEU A 125 0.77 -26.04 -3.85
C LEU A 125 -0.38 -26.75 -3.14
N ASP A 126 -1.60 -26.54 -3.59
CA ASP A 126 -2.67 -27.48 -3.28
C ASP A 126 -2.33 -28.78 -4.05
N ASP A 127 -2.00 -29.85 -3.31
CA ASP A 127 -1.87 -31.23 -3.81
C ASP A 127 -3.22 -31.79 -4.27
#